data_AF-A0A0C1S334-F1
#
_entry.id   AF-A0A0C1S334-F1
#
_cell.length_a   1.000
_cell.length_b   1.000
_cell.length_c   1.000
_cell.angle_alpha   90.00
_cell.angle_beta   90.00
_cell.angle_gamma   90.00
#
_symmetry.space_group_name_H-M   'P 1'
#
loop_
_entity.id
_entity.type
_entity.pdbx_description
1 polymer ?
#
loop_
_entity_poly.entity_id
_entity_poly.type
_entity_poly.pdbx_seq_one_letter_code
_entity_poly.pdbx_strand_id
1 'polypeptide(L)'
;ENKILKYAVEPPEFLYHGTVQNSLINILKKGLLPMGRQYVHLSIDRSTAEMVGSRRKGDLVVLTIRAKEAFLNNIQFYKEENGIWLSDQIPSKYIVE
;
A
#
# COMPACT_ATOMS: atom_id res chain seq x y z
N GLU A 1 14.63 -8.81 14.42
CA GLU A 1 14.91 -8.34 13.05
C GLU A 1 15.09 -6.83 13.10
N ASN A 2 16.17 -6.29 12.50
CA ASN A 2 16.41 -4.84 12.47
C ASN A 2 15.64 -4.22 11.30
N LYS A 3 14.45 -3.69 11.58
CA LYS A 3 13.70 -2.89 10.61
C LYS A 3 14.52 -1.65 10.25
N ILE A 4 14.75 -1.40 8.97
CA ILE A 4 15.52 -0.23 8.53
C ILE A 4 14.71 1.00 8.90
N LEU A 5 15.27 1.84 9.78
CA LEU A 5 14.61 3.08 10.20
C LEU A 5 14.47 4.02 8.99
N LYS A 6 13.24 4.50 8.78
CA LYS A 6 12.90 5.48 7.75
C LYS A 6 12.22 6.66 8.42
N TYR A 7 12.45 7.86 7.89
CA TYR A 7 11.79 9.07 8.37
C TYR A 7 10.38 9.14 7.81
N ALA A 8 9.41 9.32 8.70
CA ALA A 8 8.01 9.42 8.30
C ALA A 8 7.78 10.68 7.47
N VAL A 9 6.98 10.56 6.42
CA VAL A 9 6.63 11.64 5.50
C VAL A 9 5.11 11.65 5.31
N GLU A 10 4.50 12.84 5.33
CA GLU A 10 3.07 12.98 5.03
C GLU A 10 2.79 12.50 3.58
N PRO A 11 1.92 11.51 3.38
CA PRO A 11 1.57 11.03 2.05
C PRO A 11 0.59 11.97 1.34
N PRO A 12 0.42 11.82 0.01
CA PRO A 12 -0.71 12.41 -0.70
C PRO A 12 -2.04 11.88 -0.16
N GLU A 13 -3.14 12.49 -0.60
CA GLU A 13 -4.49 12.08 -0.20
C GLU A 13 -4.75 10.60 -0.50
N PHE A 14 -4.36 10.16 -1.70
CA PHE A 14 -4.50 8.80 -2.17
C PHE A 14 -3.19 8.20 -2.64
N LEU A 15 -3.04 6.90 -2.37
CA LEU A 15 -2.01 6.04 -2.95
C LEU A 15 -2.70 4.76 -3.48
N TYR A 16 -1.98 3.98 -4.28
CA TYR A 16 -2.57 2.83 -4.96
C TYR A 16 -1.81 1.53 -4.69
N HIS A 17 -2.53 0.41 -4.65
CA HIS A 17 -1.94 -0.91 -4.52
C HIS A 17 -2.53 -1.88 -5.54
N GLY A 18 -1.73 -2.31 -6.51
CA GLY A 18 -2.11 -3.34 -7.47
C GLY A 18 -2.00 -4.73 -6.86
N THR A 19 -3.09 -5.49 -6.86
CA THR A 19 -3.19 -6.86 -6.32
C THR A 19 -4.02 -7.74 -7.25
N VAL A 20 -4.38 -8.95 -6.80
CA VAL A 20 -5.26 -9.86 -7.53
C VAL A 20 -6.51 -10.18 -6.75
N GLN A 21 -7.60 -10.52 -7.44
CA GLN A 21 -8.92 -10.81 -6.85
C GLN A 21 -8.85 -11.80 -5.68
N ASN A 22 -8.03 -12.85 -5.80
CA ASN A 22 -7.86 -13.87 -4.75
C ASN A 22 -7.27 -13.31 -3.44
N SER A 23 -6.53 -12.21 -3.52
CA SER A 23 -5.96 -11.54 -2.34
C SER A 23 -6.96 -10.55 -1.71
N LEU A 24 -7.94 -10.07 -2.46
CA LEU A 24 -8.89 -9.05 -2.04
C LEU A 24 -9.63 -9.44 -0.75
N ILE A 25 -10.12 -10.68 -0.67
CA ILE A 25 -10.84 -11.20 0.50
C ILE A 25 -10.00 -11.07 1.78
N ASN A 26 -8.72 -11.40 1.70
CA ASN A 26 -7.82 -11.28 2.84
C ASN A 26 -7.48 -9.82 3.15
N ILE A 27 -7.31 -8.97 2.13
CA ILE A 27 -7.01 -7.56 2.30
C ILE A 27 -8.19 -6.82 2.96
N LEU A 28 -9.42 -7.09 2.54
CA LEU A 28 -10.61 -6.47 3.15
C LEU A 28 -10.84 -6.93 4.61
N LYS A 29 -10.39 -8.14 4.97
CA LYS A 29 -10.49 -8.66 6.34
C LYS A 29 -9.36 -8.19 7.26
N LYS A 30 -8.12 -8.15 6.76
CA LYS A 30 -6.91 -7.96 7.59
C LYS A 30 -6.19 -6.64 7.35
N GLY A 31 -6.61 -5.89 6.32
CA GLY A 31 -5.86 -4.76 5.79
C GLY A 31 -4.71 -5.19 4.87
N LEU A 32 -3.93 -4.21 4.41
CA LEU A 32 -2.68 -4.45 3.70
C LEU A 32 -1.56 -4.72 4.70
N LEU A 33 -0.95 -5.89 4.54
CA LEU A 33 0.20 -6.34 5.32
C LEU A 33 1.48 -6.26 4.47
N PRO A 34 2.64 -6.03 5.08
CA PRO A 34 3.92 -6.02 4.36
C PRO A 34 4.34 -7.43 3.86
N MET A 35 3.66 -8.48 4.36
CA MET A 35 3.91 -9.89 4.03
C MET A 35 5.38 -10.27 4.27
N GLY A 36 6.08 -10.82 3.28
CA GLY A 36 7.51 -11.16 3.38
C GLY A 36 8.45 -9.96 3.21
N ARG A 37 7.96 -8.72 3.28
CA ARG A 37 8.75 -7.49 3.21
C ARG A 37 8.70 -6.76 4.55
N GLN A 38 9.53 -5.72 4.70
CA GLN A 38 9.49 -4.87 5.89
C GLN A 38 8.33 -3.86 5.89
N TYR A 39 7.86 -3.47 4.70
CA TYR A 39 6.86 -2.41 4.50
C TYR A 39 5.87 -2.76 3.39
N VAL A 40 4.64 -2.25 3.51
CA VAL A 40 3.65 -2.24 2.42
C VAL A 40 4.16 -1.32 1.33
N HIS A 41 4.09 -1.76 0.07
CA HIS A 41 4.50 -0.95 -1.08
C HIS A 41 3.27 -0.40 -1.79
N LEU A 42 3.35 0.88 -2.11
CA LEU A 42 2.28 1.67 -2.72
C LEU A 42 2.83 2.47 -3.91
N SER A 43 1.94 2.73 -4.86
CA SER A 43 2.17 3.53 -6.05
C SER A 43 1.53 4.90 -5.91
N ILE A 44 2.17 5.92 -6.48
CA ILE A 44 1.64 7.29 -6.50
C ILE A 44 0.43 7.43 -7.42
N ASP A 45 0.36 6.61 -8.47
CA ASP A 45 -0.70 6.63 -9.47
C ASP A 45 -1.21 5.21 -9.79
N ARG A 46 -2.43 5.17 -10.34
CA ARG A 46 -3.13 3.94 -10.69
C ARG A 46 -2.42 3.14 -11.78
N SER A 47 -1.86 3.79 -12.80
CA SER A 47 -1.17 3.12 -13.92
C SER A 47 0.07 2.35 -13.42
N THR A 48 0.84 2.94 -12.51
CA THR A 48 1.97 2.27 -11.87
C THR A 48 1.50 1.07 -11.03
N ALA A 49 0.39 1.22 -10.28
CA ALA A 49 -0.19 0.11 -9.54
C ALA A 49 -0.65 -1.04 -10.45
N GLU A 50 -1.26 -0.73 -11.59
CA GLU A 50 -1.67 -1.72 -12.62
C GLU A 50 -0.46 -2.46 -13.18
N MET A 51 0.59 -1.73 -13.57
CA MET A 51 1.83 -2.31 -14.09
C MET A 51 2.53 -3.22 -13.07
N VAL A 52 2.54 -2.85 -11.79
CA VAL A 52 3.16 -3.68 -10.74
C VAL A 52 2.26 -4.87 -10.40
N GLY A 53 0.94 -4.67 -10.34
CA GLY A 53 -0.04 -5.69 -10.01
C GLY A 53 -0.16 -6.77 -11.07
N SER A 54 -0.06 -6.41 -12.36
CA SER A 54 -0.15 -7.34 -13.51
C SER A 54 0.94 -8.40 -13.54
N ARG A 55 2.02 -8.22 -12.76
CA ARG A 55 3.08 -9.21 -12.57
C ARG A 55 2.62 -10.42 -11.73
N ARG A 56 1.50 -10.30 -11.02
CA ARG A 56 0.90 -11.38 -10.21
C ARG A 56 -0.03 -12.23 -11.08
N LYS A 57 -0.08 -13.53 -10.79
CA LYS A 57 -1.02 -14.44 -11.49
C LYS A 57 -2.44 -14.24 -10.95
N GLY A 58 -3.40 -13.98 -11.84
CA GLY A 58 -4.82 -13.84 -11.55
C GLY A 58 -5.40 -12.51 -12.05
N ASP A 59 -6.67 -12.27 -11.74
CA ASP A 59 -7.38 -11.07 -12.19
C ASP A 59 -6.90 -9.85 -11.42
N LEU A 60 -6.40 -8.85 -12.15
CA LEU A 60 -5.86 -7.62 -11.61
C LEU A 60 -6.95 -6.80 -10.91
N VAL A 61 -6.64 -6.33 -9.70
CA VAL A 61 -7.44 -5.38 -8.93
C VAL A 61 -6.53 -4.26 -8.48
N VAL A 62 -6.97 -3.01 -8.56
CA VAL A 62 -6.23 -1.87 -8.03
C VAL A 62 -7.02 -1.26 -6.89
N LEU A 63 -6.40 -1.24 -5.72
CA LEU A 63 -6.98 -0.66 -4.53
C LEU A 63 -6.54 0.79 -4.39
N THR A 64 -7.47 1.65 -4.01
CA THR A 64 -7.21 3.03 -3.60
C THR A 64 -7.08 3.09 -2.09
N ILE A 65 -6.03 3.73 -1.61
CA ILE A 65 -5.69 3.86 -0.19
C ILE A 65 -5.88 5.31 0.23
N ARG A 66 -6.70 5.56 1.25
CA ARG A 66 -6.86 6.88 1.89
C ARG A 66 -5.63 7.19 2.75
N ALA A 67 -4.50 7.46 2.09
CA ALA A 67 -3.18 7.50 2.71
C ALA A 67 -3.04 8.68 3.68
N LYS A 68 -3.54 9.88 3.31
CA LYS A 68 -3.53 11.04 4.20
C LYS A 68 -4.36 10.80 5.46
N GLU A 69 -5.54 10.21 5.32
CA GLU A 69 -6.39 9.86 6.47
C GLU A 69 -5.69 8.84 7.38
N ALA A 70 -5.08 7.80 6.79
CA ALA A 70 -4.31 6.81 7.54
C ALA A 70 -3.14 7.45 8.32
N PHE A 71 -2.41 8.38 7.68
CA PHE A 71 -1.30 9.10 8.29
C PHE A 71 -1.74 9.99 9.47
N LEU A 72 -2.83 10.74 9.31
CA LEU A 72 -3.43 11.53 10.40
C LEU A 72 -3.91 10.66 11.57
N ASN A 73 -4.16 9.37 11.32
CA ASN A 73 -4.47 8.36 12.32
C ASN A 73 -3.23 7.55 12.76
N ASN A 74 -2.03 8.13 12.69
CA ASN A 74 -0.74 7.62 13.17
C ASN A 74 -0.14 6.42 12.41
N ILE A 75 -0.63 6.10 11.21
CA ILE A 75 0.02 5.11 10.35
C ILE A 75 1.21 5.77 9.67
N GLN A 76 2.37 5.14 9.77
CA GLN A 76 3.60 5.71 9.24
C GLN A 76 3.74 5.42 7.75
N PHE A 77 4.07 6.46 7.00
CA PHE A 77 4.38 6.40 5.57
C PHE A 77 5.78 6.93 5.33
N TYR A 78 6.41 6.43 4.28
CA TYR A 78 7.78 6.77 3.90
C TYR A 78 7.86 6.87 2.37
N LYS A 79 8.76 7.71 1.88
CA LYS A 79 8.98 7.90 0.44
C LYS A 79 10.40 7.53 0.07
N GLU A 80 10.55 6.62 -0.90
CA GLU A 80 11.84 6.30 -1.50
C GLU A 80 12.22 7.34 -2.56
N GLU A 81 13.52 7.48 -2.83
CA GLU A 81 14.06 8.38 -3.85
C GLU A 81 13.52 8.04 -5.26
N ASN A 82 13.21 6.76 -5.52
CA ASN A 82 12.65 6.30 -6.79
C ASN A 82 11.13 6.51 -6.93
N GLY A 83 10.51 7.23 -5.99
CA GLY A 83 9.07 7.55 -6.02
C GLY A 83 8.14 6.45 -5.49
N ILE A 84 8.67 5.33 -5.02
CA ILE A 84 7.88 4.30 -4.33
C ILE A 84 7.47 4.82 -2.95
N TRP A 85 6.20 4.59 -2.59
CA TRP A 85 5.71 4.83 -1.25
C TRP A 85 5.71 3.56 -0.43
N LEU A 86 6.13 3.69 0.82
CA LEU A 86 6.13 2.63 1.81
C LEU A 86 5.20 2.99 2.96
N SER A 87 4.65 1.98 3.61
CA SER A 87 3.83 2.15 4.80
C SER A 87 4.04 0.99 5.76
N ASP A 88 3.73 1.22 7.03
CA ASP A 88 3.36 0.14 7.95
C ASP A 88 2.06 -0.56 7.49
N GLN A 89 1.56 -1.49 8.29
CA GLN A 89 0.27 -2.13 8.02
C GLN A 89 -0.86 -1.09 7.89
N ILE A 90 -1.72 -1.28 6.89
CA ILE A 90 -2.85 -0.39 6.62
C ILE A 90 -4.16 -1.13 6.91
N PRO A 91 -4.92 -0.75 7.94
CA PRO A 91 -6.24 -1.31 8.23
C PRO A 91 -7.20 -1.18 7.05
N SER A 92 -8.10 -2.15 6.88
CA SER A 92 -9.03 -2.23 5.75
C SER A 92 -9.97 -1.03 5.62
N LYS A 93 -10.27 -0.32 6.72
CA LYS A 93 -11.11 0.90 6.70
C LYS A 93 -10.55 2.03 5.82
N TYR A 94 -9.24 2.03 5.52
CA TYR A 94 -8.61 3.00 4.63
C TYR A 94 -8.47 2.51 3.18
N ILE A 95 -9.00 1.32 2.87
CA ILE A 95 -8.89 0.68 1.55
C ILE A 95 -10.24 0.80 0.85
N VAL A 96 -10.21 1.32 -0.37
CA VAL A 96 -11.36 1.43 -1.28
C VAL A 96 -11.03 0.64 -2.54
N GLU A 97 -11.94 -0.26 -2.93
CA GLU A 97 -11.87 -1.00 -4.20
C GLU A 97 -12.29 -0.12 -5.38
#